data_AF-A0A3P1ZVQ9-F1
#
_entry.id   AF-A0A3P1ZVQ9-F1
#
_cell.length_a   1.000
_cell.length_b   1.000
_cell.length_c   1.000
_cell.angle_alpha   90.00
_cell.angle_beta   90.00
_cell.angle_gamma   90.00
#
_symmetry.space_group_name_H-M   'P 1'
#
loop_
_entity.id
_entity.type
_entity.pdbx_description
1 polymer ?
#
loop_
_entity_poly.entity_id
_entity_poly.type
_entity_poly.pdbx_seq_one_letter_code
_entity_poly.pdbx_strand_id
1 'polypeptide(L)' 'MSTIMPQGELVRKAVAFIAEQREQHSEKSLTCLLDEAGMRFNLPPLDAAAIERLFQKKDSA' A
#
# COMPACT_ATOMS: atom_id res chain seq x y z
N MET A 1 -12.80 -0.40 -25.39
CA MET A 1 -12.46 -1.26 -24.23
C MET A 1 -10.93 -1.33 -24.14
N SER A 2 -10.33 -0.33 -23.51
CA SER A 2 -8.89 -0.35 -23.27
C SER A 2 -8.68 -0.91 -21.87
N THR A 3 -8.35 -2.20 -21.78
CA THR A 3 -7.76 -2.76 -20.56
C THR A 3 -6.33 -2.21 -20.50
N ILE A 4 -6.22 -0.93 -20.17
CA ILE A 4 -4.96 -0.39 -19.68
C ILE A 4 -4.80 -1.12 -18.35
N MET A 5 -4.12 -2.27 -18.37
CA MET A 5 -3.54 -2.85 -17.16
C MET A 5 -2.57 -1.77 -16.67
N PRO A 6 -2.96 -0.94 -15.70
CA PRO A 6 -2.09 0.14 -15.30
C PRO A 6 -0.96 -0.53 -14.54
N GLN A 7 0.25 0.00 -14.65
CA GLN A 7 1.37 -0.33 -13.78
C GLN A 7 0.98 -0.33 -12.27
N GLY A 8 -0.14 0.30 -11.92
CA GLY A 8 -0.79 0.22 -10.62
C GLY A 8 -1.52 -1.07 -10.24
N GLU A 9 -1.48 -2.20 -10.98
CA GLU A 9 -2.10 -3.44 -10.46
C GLU A 9 -1.35 -4.00 -9.24
N LEU A 10 -0.01 -4.00 -9.29
CA LEU A 10 0.83 -4.37 -8.14
C LEU A 10 0.65 -3.38 -6.98
N VAL A 11 0.60 -2.08 -7.29
CA VAL A 11 0.28 -1.00 -6.33
C VAL A 11 -1.09 -1.22 -5.69
N ARG A 12 -2.13 -1.54 -6.46
CA ARG A 12 -3.47 -1.82 -5.93
C ARG A 12 -3.49 -3.06 -5.05
N LYS A 13 -2.81 -4.14 -5.45
CA LYS A 13 -2.70 -5.36 -4.64
C LYS A 13 -1.97 -5.08 -3.33
N ALA A 14 -0.89 -4.31 -3.36
CA ALA A 14 -0.18 -3.87 -2.17
C ALA A 14 -1.05 -2.98 -1.26
N VAL A 15 -1.74 -1.99 -1.82
CA VAL A 15 -2.65 -1.11 -1.08
C VAL A 15 -3.80 -1.89 -0.43
N ALA A 16 -4.39 -2.84 -1.16
CA ALA A 16 -5.43 -3.72 -0.63
C ALA A 16 -4.91 -4.57 0.53
N PHE A 17 -3.73 -5.19 0.35
CA PHE A 17 -3.07 -5.95 1.40
C PHE A 17 -2.79 -5.10 2.66
N ILE A 18 -2.24 -3.89 2.49
CA ILE A 18 -1.97 -2.98 3.60
C ILE A 18 -3.28 -2.56 4.29
N ALA A 19 -4.34 -2.28 3.53
CA ALA A 19 -5.65 -1.92 4.08
C ALA A 19 -6.25 -3.07 4.91
N GLU A 20 -6.29 -4.30 4.37
CA GLU A 20 -6.77 -5.48 5.08
C GLU A 20 -5.94 -5.75 6.35
N GLN A 21 -4.62 -5.63 6.26
CA GLN A 21 -3.74 -5.79 7.41
C GLN A 21 -3.96 -4.71 8.48
N ARG A 22 -4.26 -3.47 8.08
CA ARG A 22 -4.61 -2.39 9.03
C ARG A 22 -5.97 -2.61 9.67
N GLU A 23 -6.96 -3.10 8.93
CA GLU A 23 -8.28 -3.43 9.46
C GLU A 23 -8.21 -4.59 10.46
N GLN A 24 -7.40 -5.61 10.18
CA GLN A 24 -7.19 -6.75 11.08
C GLN A 24 -6.22 -6.43 12.24
N HIS A 25 -5.23 -5.57 12.00
CA HIS A 25 -4.20 -5.21 12.95
C HIS A 25 -4.02 -3.68 13.00
N SER A 26 -4.93 -3.01 13.71
CA SER A 26 -4.86 -1.57 13.94
C SER A 26 -3.58 -1.15 14.67
N GLU A 27 -2.93 -2.05 15.43
CA GLU A 27 -1.65 -1.80 16.11
C GLU A 27 -0.42 -1.84 15.20
N LYS A 28 -0.48 -2.44 14.01
CA LYS A 28 0.72 -2.54 13.14
C LYS A 28 1.00 -1.22 12.45
N SER A 29 2.21 -0.69 12.63
CA SER A 29 2.69 0.51 11.94
C SER A 29 2.63 0.33 10.42
N LEU A 30 2.06 1.31 9.73
CA LEU A 30 1.93 1.33 8.28
C LEU A 30 3.27 1.06 7.57
N THR A 31 4.36 1.68 8.05
CA THR A 31 5.71 1.53 7.50
C THR A 31 6.16 0.06 7.45
N CYS A 32 5.77 -0.77 8.43
CA CYS A 32 6.11 -2.19 8.44
C CYS A 32 5.33 -2.98 7.39
N LEU A 33 4.02 -2.72 7.26
CA LEU A 33 3.17 -3.34 6.23
C LEU A 33 3.59 -2.93 4.82
N LEU A 34 4.08 -1.70 4.68
CA LEU A 34 4.49 -1.09 3.44
C LEU A 34 5.86 -1.60 2.99
N ASP A 35 6.78 -1.86 3.92
CA ASP A 35 8.04 -2.58 3.67
C ASP A 35 7.78 -4.03 3.22
N GLU A 36 6.91 -4.76 3.94
CA GLU A 36 6.46 -6.11 3.56
C GLU A 36 5.83 -6.13 2.17
N ALA A 37 4.93 -5.20 1.90
CA ALA A 37 4.29 -5.06 0.60
C ALA A 37 5.29 -4.64 -0.48
N GLY A 38 6.27 -3.79 -0.17
CA GLY A 38 7.33 -3.38 -1.07
C GLY A 38 8.18 -4.57 -1.52
N MET A 39 8.57 -5.43 -0.58
CA MET A 39 9.30 -6.66 -0.87
C MET A 39 8.44 -7.70 -1.61
N ARG A 40 7.17 -7.87 -1.24
CA ARG A 40 6.26 -8.84 -1.88
C ARG A 40 5.84 -8.46 -3.29
N PHE A 41 5.50 -7.20 -3.50
CA PHE A 41 4.92 -6.69 -4.75
C PHE A 41 5.96 -5.96 -5.61
N ASN A 42 7.23 -5.93 -5.18
CA ASN A 42 8.33 -5.27 -5.88
C ASN A 42 8.02 -3.79 -6.17
N LEU A 43 7.48 -3.09 -5.16
CA LEU A 43 7.10 -1.69 -5.31
C LEU A 43 8.35 -0.81 -5.38
N PRO A 44 8.39 0.14 -6.32
CA PRO A 44 9.43 1.14 -6.31
C PRO A 44 9.26 2.05 -5.08
N PRO A 45 10.35 2.62 -4.54
CA PRO A 45 10.31 3.48 -3.36
C PRO A 45 9.39 4.70 -3.54
N LEU A 46 9.14 5.13 -4.78
CA LEU A 46 8.20 6.19 -5.11
C LEU A 46 6.74 5.80 -4.80
N ASP A 47 6.31 4.60 -5.20
CA ASP A 47 4.97 4.09 -4.91
C ASP A 47 4.81 3.81 -3.43
N ALA A 48 5.82 3.20 -2.80
CA ALA A 48 5.86 2.99 -1.35
C ALA A 48 5.62 4.32 -0.59
N ALA A 49 6.38 5.37 -0.90
CA ALA A 49 6.21 6.68 -0.26
C ALA A 49 4.83 7.33 -0.55
N ALA A 50 4.27 7.13 -1.75
CA ALA A 50 2.94 7.64 -2.09
C ALA A 50 1.83 6.94 -1.28
N ILE A 51 1.92 5.61 -1.16
CA ILE A 51 1.03 4.80 -0.33
C ILE A 51 1.17 5.23 1.13
N GLU A 52 2.40 5.40 1.63
CA GLU A 52 2.67 5.78 3.02
C GLU A 52 1.95 7.08 3.39
N ARG A 53 2.13 8.11 2.56
CA ARG A 53 1.51 9.43 2.76
C ARG A 53 -0.02 9.39 2.67
N LEU A 54 -0.57 8.57 1.79
CA LEU A 54 -2.02 8.44 1.62
C LEU A 54 -2.68 7.87 2.89
N PHE A 55 -2.06 6.86 3.49
CA PHE A 55 -2.57 6.22 4.70
C PHE A 55 -2.23 6.99 5.98
N GLN A 56 -1.04 7.60 6.09
CA GLN A 56 -0.67 8.45 7.22
C GLN A 56 -1.66 9.62 7.37
N LYS A 57 -2.15 10.17 6.26
CA LYS A 57 -3.18 11.23 6.27
C LYS A 57 -4.55 10.74 6.76
N LYS A 58 -4.87 9.45 6.65
CA LYS A 58 -6.14 8.87 7.11
C LYS A 58 -6.19 8.60 8.61
N ASP A 59 -5.04 8.38 9.25
CA ASP A 59 -4.94 8.06 10.68
C ASP A 59 -5.12 9.31 11.58
N SER A 60 -4.92 10.51 11.03
CA SER A 60 -5.03 11.79 11.77
C SER A 60 -6.41 12.48 11.68
N ALA A 61 -7.50 11.75 11.45
CA ALA A 61 -8.86 12.31 11.36
C ALA A 61 -9.82 11.72 12.40
#